data_AF-A0A534ZN33-F1
#
_entry.id   AF-A0A534ZN33-F1
#
_cell.length_a   1.000
_cell.length_b   1.000
_cell.length_c   1.000
_cell.angle_alpha   90.00
_cell.angle_beta   90.00
_cell.angle_gamma   90.00
#
_symmetry.space_group_name_H-M   'P 1'
#
loop_
_entity.id
_entity.type
_entity.pdbx_description
1 polymer ?
#
loop_
_entity_poly.entity_id
_entity_poly.type
_entity_poly.pdbx_seq_one_letter_code
_entity_poly.pdbx_strand_id
1 'polypeptide(L)'
;MDAKQVWRAVLGELQVSLSPANFETWLKDTALVEIDENRFRIAVPNGFARDWLDNRYRPLISQTLTRVVGGSVQVEFVVADAPGPLPVQNGDLELPLPPVSAGGNSVNLNSRYGFSNFIVGPANRLAHAAALSVAERPGHAYNPLFLYGGVGLGKTHLMHAIGNAVASKFPRKRILYATSEKFTNDFINSIREQ
;
A
#
# COMPACT_ATOMS: atom_id res chain seq x y z
N MET A 1 -21.88 -9.07 25.17
CA MET A 1 -20.41 -9.06 25.39
C MET A 1 -19.86 -7.79 24.76
N ASP A 2 -18.95 -7.08 25.43
CA ASP A 2 -18.32 -5.90 24.85
C ASP A 2 -17.24 -6.35 23.84
N ALA A 3 -17.45 -6.06 22.56
CA ALA A 3 -16.55 -6.46 21.47
C ALA A 3 -15.12 -5.94 21.67
N LYS A 4 -14.98 -4.76 22.28
CA LYS A 4 -13.66 -4.18 22.59
C LYS A 4 -12.92 -4.98 23.65
N GLN A 5 -13.63 -5.47 24.68
CA GLN A 5 -13.02 -6.27 25.74
C GLN A 5 -12.62 -7.66 25.24
N VAL A 6 -13.48 -8.31 24.44
CA VAL A 6 -13.18 -9.61 23.82
C VAL A 6 -11.94 -9.49 22.93
N TRP A 7 -11.89 -8.49 22.05
CA TRP A 7 -10.75 -8.31 21.16
C TRP A 7 -9.45 -8.00 21.90
N ARG A 8 -9.52 -7.22 22.99
CA ARG A 8 -8.34 -6.93 23.81
C ARG A 8 -7.76 -8.20 24.45
N ALA A 9 -8.62 -9.12 24.91
CA ALA A 9 -8.17 -10.41 25.44
C ALA A 9 -7.52 -11.27 24.35
N VAL A 10 -8.12 -11.33 23.15
CA VAL A 10 -7.58 -12.05 21.99
C VAL A 10 -6.23 -11.49 21.55
N LEU A 11 -6.10 -10.15 21.46
CA LEU A 11 -4.82 -9.50 21.14
C LEU A 11 -3.72 -9.84 22.14
N GLY A 12 -4.06 -9.91 23.44
CA GLY A 12 -3.10 -10.33 24.47
C GLY A 12 -2.56 -11.74 24.26
N GLU A 13 -3.44 -12.71 23.95
CA GLU A 13 -3.01 -14.09 23.65
C GLU A 13 -2.21 -14.21 22.35
N LEU A 14 -2.60 -13.45 21.32
CA LEU A 14 -1.88 -13.42 20.04
C LEU A 14 -0.51 -12.77 20.18
N GLN A 15 -0.34 -11.77 21.06
CA GLN A 15 0.94 -11.12 21.32
C GLN A 15 1.97 -12.08 21.94
N VAL A 16 1.54 -13.04 22.77
CA VAL A 16 2.41 -14.06 23.34
C VAL A 16 2.75 -15.15 22.32
N SER A 17 1.83 -15.43 21.40
CA SER A 17 1.97 -16.52 20.41
C SER A 17 2.74 -16.12 19.15
N LEU A 18 2.92 -14.81 18.90
CA LEU A 18 3.55 -14.27 17.70
C LEU A 18 4.83 -13.49 18.04
N SER A 19 5.72 -13.36 17.06
CA SER A 19 6.86 -12.47 17.21
C SER A 19 6.40 -11.00 17.32
N PRO A 20 7.13 -10.14 18.06
CA PRO A 20 6.76 -8.73 18.21
C PRO A 20 6.54 -8.01 16.88
N ALA A 21 7.43 -8.24 15.90
CA ALA A 21 7.33 -7.62 14.58
C ALA A 21 6.07 -8.04 13.80
N ASN A 22 5.67 -9.31 13.88
CA ASN A 22 4.45 -9.78 13.20
C ASN A 22 3.20 -9.24 13.87
N PHE A 23 3.19 -9.18 15.21
CA PHE A 23 2.07 -8.60 15.95
C PHE A 23 1.90 -7.11 15.65
N GLU A 24 2.99 -6.34 15.70
CA GLU A 24 2.95 -4.90 15.41
C GLU A 24 2.49 -4.60 13.98
N THR A 25 2.95 -5.39 13.00
CA THR A 25 2.63 -5.14 11.59
C THR A 25 1.17 -5.50 11.25
N TRP A 26 0.66 -6.62 11.78
CA TRP A 26 -0.59 -7.20 11.29
C TRP A 26 -1.77 -7.07 12.24
N LEU A 27 -1.55 -6.97 13.55
CA LEU A 27 -2.62 -7.12 14.56
C LEU A 27 -2.83 -5.88 15.44
N LYS A 28 -1.81 -5.04 15.61
CA LYS A 28 -1.86 -3.86 16.50
C LYS A 28 -3.00 -2.90 16.19
N ASP A 29 -3.22 -2.60 14.91
CA ASP A 29 -4.24 -1.64 14.45
C ASP A 29 -5.53 -2.35 13.98
N THR A 30 -5.84 -3.52 14.55
CA THR A 30 -7.08 -4.25 14.24
C THR A 30 -8.10 -4.10 15.36
N ALA A 31 -9.38 -4.09 15.01
CA ALA A 31 -10.47 -3.97 15.97
C ALA A 31 -11.63 -4.90 15.63
N LEU A 32 -12.22 -5.55 16.64
CA LEU A 32 -13.48 -6.25 16.45
C LEU A 32 -14.63 -5.23 16.40
N VAL A 33 -15.25 -5.10 15.23
CA VAL A 33 -16.27 -4.07 14.95
C VAL A 33 -17.69 -4.59 15.10
N GLU A 34 -17.92 -5.87 14.82
CA GLU A 34 -19.25 -6.46 14.87
C GLU A 34 -19.17 -7.91 15.37
N ILE A 35 -20.15 -8.29 16.19
CA ILE A 35 -20.35 -9.66 16.66
C ILE A 35 -21.82 -9.99 16.39
N ASP A 36 -22.05 -10.95 15.50
CA ASP A 36 -23.39 -11.42 15.14
C ASP A 36 -23.48 -12.94 15.32
N GLU A 37 -24.25 -13.41 16.30
CA GLU A 37 -24.43 -14.79 16.78
C GLU A 37 -23.15 -15.64 16.92
N ASN A 38 -22.48 -15.91 15.80
CA ASN A 38 -21.30 -16.74 15.67
C ASN A 38 -20.24 -16.16 14.69
N ARG A 39 -20.45 -14.94 14.20
CA ARG A 39 -19.62 -14.22 13.22
C ARG A 39 -18.94 -13.03 13.89
N PHE A 40 -17.63 -12.95 13.70
CA PHE A 40 -16.75 -11.94 14.29
C PHE A 40 -16.09 -11.15 13.18
N ARG A 41 -16.50 -9.89 13.02
CA ARG A 41 -15.94 -8.98 12.00
C ARG A 41 -14.79 -8.17 12.57
N ILE A 42 -13.61 -8.40 12.04
CA ILE A 42 -12.38 -7.73 12.43
C ILE A 42 -12.05 -6.69 11.37
N ALA A 43 -12.04 -5.43 11.78
CA ALA A 43 -11.56 -4.31 11.00
C ALA A 43 -10.04 -4.33 10.90
N VAL A 44 -9.52 -4.21 9.69
CA VAL A 44 -8.10 -4.19 9.35
C VAL A 44 -7.74 -2.92 8.56
N PRO A 45 -6.49 -2.43 8.62
CA PRO A 45 -6.16 -1.10 8.11
C PRO A 45 -6.21 -0.96 6.59
N ASN A 46 -6.03 -2.06 5.83
CA ASN A 46 -6.05 -2.04 4.37
C ASN A 46 -6.31 -3.45 3.79
N GLY A 47 -6.57 -3.52 2.49
CA GLY A 47 -6.83 -4.78 1.78
C GLY A 47 -5.67 -5.78 1.83
N PHE A 48 -4.42 -5.32 1.88
CA PHE A 48 -3.27 -6.23 1.99
C PHE A 48 -3.25 -6.91 3.36
N ALA A 49 -3.49 -6.16 4.44
CA ALA A 49 -3.63 -6.70 5.79
C ALA A 49 -4.80 -7.70 5.87
N ARG A 50 -5.93 -7.40 5.21
CA ARG A 50 -7.06 -8.32 5.09
C ARG A 50 -6.64 -9.65 4.48
N ASP A 51 -6.05 -9.61 3.29
CA ASP A 51 -5.70 -10.81 2.54
C ASP A 51 -4.58 -11.60 3.25
N TRP A 52 -3.64 -10.93 3.90
CA TRP A 52 -2.57 -11.58 4.68
C TRP A 52 -3.10 -12.27 5.93
N LEU A 53 -3.92 -11.58 6.72
CA LEU A 53 -4.55 -12.14 7.93
C LEU A 53 -5.47 -13.30 7.56
N ASP A 54 -6.26 -13.16 6.49
CA ASP A 54 -7.18 -14.19 6.01
C ASP A 54 -6.46 -15.48 5.59
N ASN A 55 -5.35 -15.35 4.85
CA ASN A 55 -4.61 -16.51 4.36
C ASN A 55 -3.72 -17.16 5.43
N ARG A 56 -3.06 -16.36 6.29
CA ARG A 56 -2.01 -16.86 7.18
C ARG A 56 -2.47 -17.05 8.62
N TYR A 57 -3.27 -16.12 9.13
CA TYR A 57 -3.57 -16.02 10.56
C TYR A 57 -5.02 -16.32 10.93
N ARG A 58 -5.92 -16.47 9.96
CA ARG A 58 -7.31 -16.88 10.19
C ARG A 58 -7.42 -18.10 11.11
N PRO A 59 -6.70 -19.21 10.90
CA PRO A 59 -6.84 -20.39 11.78
C PRO A 59 -6.45 -20.08 13.23
N LEU A 60 -5.37 -19.32 13.42
CA LEU A 60 -4.89 -18.92 14.74
C LEU A 60 -5.89 -18.00 15.44
N ILE A 61 -6.37 -16.98 14.74
CA ILE A 61 -7.33 -16.00 15.26
C ILE A 61 -8.66 -16.67 15.62
N SER A 62 -9.17 -17.55 14.75
CA SER A 62 -10.37 -18.36 15.03
C SER A 62 -10.18 -19.22 16.28
N GLN A 63 -9.03 -19.91 16.41
CA GLN A 63 -8.75 -20.76 17.57
C GLN A 63 -8.69 -19.96 18.87
N THR A 64 -8.04 -18.79 18.86
CA THR A 64 -7.98 -17.89 20.02
C THR A 64 -9.36 -17.34 20.37
N LEU A 65 -10.15 -16.91 19.39
CA LEU A 65 -11.53 -16.46 19.61
C LEU A 65 -12.42 -17.56 20.18
N THR A 66 -12.32 -18.80 19.68
CA THR A 66 -13.04 -19.96 20.23
C THR A 66 -12.66 -20.22 21.69
N ARG A 67 -11.40 -20.03 22.07
CA ARG A 67 -10.94 -20.20 23.46
C ARG A 67 -11.49 -19.10 24.38
N VAL A 68 -11.53 -17.85 23.91
CA VAL A 68 -11.96 -16.69 24.70
C VAL A 68 -13.49 -16.64 24.84
N VAL A 69 -14.23 -16.89 23.76
CA VAL A 69 -15.70 -16.72 23.73
C VAL A 69 -16.45 -18.03 23.98
N GLY A 70 -15.84 -19.16 23.62
CA GLY A 70 -16.52 -20.46 23.58
C GLY A 70 -17.44 -20.60 22.35
N GLY A 71 -17.43 -21.77 21.70
CA GLY A 71 -18.30 -22.05 20.55
C GLY A 71 -17.67 -21.85 19.16
N SER A 72 -18.52 -21.91 18.13
CA SER A 72 -18.14 -22.14 16.72
C SER A 72 -17.73 -20.88 15.93
N VAL A 73 -16.77 -20.09 16.38
CA VAL A 73 -16.41 -18.79 15.75
C VAL A 73 -16.14 -18.84 14.23
N GLN A 74 -16.87 -18.01 13.47
CA GLN A 74 -16.55 -17.62 12.11
C GLN A 74 -15.92 -16.22 12.08
N VAL A 75 -14.69 -16.13 11.58
CA VAL A 75 -13.97 -14.86 11.45
C VAL A 75 -14.21 -14.26 10.07
N GLU A 76 -14.46 -12.96 9.99
CA GLU A 76 -14.55 -12.21 8.74
C GLU A 76 -13.67 -10.96 8.86
N PHE A 77 -12.75 -10.76 7.92
CA PHE A 77 -11.91 -9.56 7.90
C PHE A 77 -12.54 -8.53 6.98
N VAL A 78 -12.87 -7.37 7.55
CA VAL A 78 -13.38 -6.22 6.81
C VAL A 78 -12.29 -5.17 6.82
N VAL A 79 -12.05 -4.50 5.69
CA VAL A 79 -11.21 -3.30 5.74
C VAL A 79 -12.01 -2.31 6.58
N ALA A 80 -11.38 -1.74 7.61
CA ALA A 80 -12.01 -0.65 8.35
C ALA A 80 -12.48 0.34 7.29
N ASP A 81 -13.76 0.70 7.29
CA ASP A 81 -14.23 1.83 6.49
C ASP A 81 -13.38 3.01 6.96
N ALA A 82 -12.29 3.29 6.23
CA ALA A 82 -11.86 4.64 6.02
C ALA A 82 -13.16 5.37 5.62
N PRO A 83 -13.43 6.57 6.16
CA PRO A 83 -14.59 7.34 5.75
C PRO A 83 -14.68 7.22 4.24
N GLY A 84 -15.79 6.65 3.74
CA GLY A 84 -15.93 6.28 2.33
C GLY A 84 -15.44 7.44 1.47
N PRO A 85 -14.82 7.13 0.30
CA PRO A 85 -13.67 7.87 -0.24
C PRO A 85 -13.62 9.26 0.34
N LEU A 86 -12.73 9.48 1.33
CA LEU A 86 -12.53 10.79 1.97
C LEU A 86 -12.88 11.83 0.92
N PRO A 87 -13.89 12.70 1.14
CA PRO A 87 -14.00 13.86 0.28
C PRO A 87 -12.58 14.41 0.29
N VAL A 88 -11.96 14.45 -0.87
CA VAL A 88 -10.80 15.29 -1.10
C VAL A 88 -11.33 16.67 -0.83
N GLN A 89 -11.38 17.01 0.46
CA GLN A 89 -11.23 18.36 0.88
C GLN A 89 -9.90 18.70 0.23
N ASN A 90 -10.00 19.50 -0.83
CA ASN A 90 -8.96 20.44 -1.19
C ASN A 90 -8.76 21.34 0.03
N GLY A 91 -8.28 20.74 1.12
CA GLY A 91 -7.75 21.41 2.27
C GLY A 91 -6.32 21.64 1.85
N ASP A 92 -6.04 22.89 1.54
CA ASP A 92 -4.72 23.45 1.39
C ASP A 92 -3.91 23.23 2.67
N LEU A 93 -3.57 21.97 2.98
CA LEU A 93 -2.45 21.63 3.83
C LEU A 93 -1.21 21.94 3.01
N GLU A 94 -0.96 23.23 2.86
CA GLU A 94 0.31 23.79 2.49
C GLU A 94 1.27 23.47 3.63
N LEU A 95 1.73 22.21 3.66
CA LEU A 95 3.05 21.91 4.19
C LEU A 95 3.97 22.95 3.54
N PRO A 96 4.75 23.73 4.30
CA PRO A 96 5.72 24.62 3.71
C PRO A 96 6.65 23.75 2.88
N LEU A 97 6.39 23.70 1.57
CA LEU A 97 7.31 23.09 0.64
C LEU A 97 8.55 23.97 0.76
N PRO A 98 9.72 23.42 1.17
CA PRO A 98 10.94 24.20 1.10
C PRO A 98 11.02 24.79 -0.31
N PRO A 99 11.49 26.04 -0.47
CA PRO A 99 11.55 26.69 -1.77
C PRO A 99 12.35 25.78 -2.70
N VAL A 100 11.62 25.08 -3.56
CA VAL A 100 12.19 24.21 -4.56
C VAL A 100 12.65 25.16 -5.65
N SER A 101 13.90 25.58 -5.50
CA SER A 101 14.63 26.29 -6.54
C SER A 101 14.28 25.66 -7.87
N ALA A 102 13.76 26.48 -8.78
CA ALA A 102 13.61 26.16 -10.19
C ALA A 102 15.00 26.04 -10.83
N GLY A 103 15.87 25.20 -10.27
CA GLY A 103 17.00 24.62 -10.97
C GLY A 103 16.43 23.45 -11.76
N GLY A 104 16.61 23.47 -13.08
CA GLY A 104 16.11 22.45 -13.98
C GLY A 104 16.58 21.06 -13.57
N ASN A 105 15.80 20.39 -12.73
CA ASN A 105 15.93 18.96 -12.49
C ASN A 105 15.36 18.31 -13.74
N SER A 106 16.20 18.18 -14.76
CA SER A 106 16.01 17.19 -15.80
C SER A 106 15.81 15.86 -15.09
N VAL A 107 14.54 15.45 -14.98
CA VAL A 107 14.18 14.14 -14.48
C VAL A 107 14.99 13.18 -15.33
N ASN A 108 15.84 12.36 -14.70
CA ASN A 108 16.73 11.44 -15.41
C ASN A 108 15.92 10.25 -15.93
N LEU A 109 14.92 10.56 -16.76
CA LEU A 109 14.10 9.61 -17.47
C LEU A 109 14.79 9.33 -18.79
N ASN A 110 15.09 8.06 -19.02
CA ASN A 110 15.53 7.61 -20.33
C ASN A 110 14.37 7.76 -21.35
N SER A 111 14.53 8.66 -22.31
CA SER A 111 13.55 8.92 -23.38
C SER A 111 13.33 7.73 -24.31
N ARG A 112 14.25 6.75 -24.33
CA ARG A 112 14.10 5.51 -25.12
C ARG A 112 13.04 4.57 -24.54
N TYR A 113 12.73 4.70 -23.25
CA TYR A 113 11.76 3.89 -22.55
C TYR A 113 10.38 4.55 -22.58
N GLY A 114 9.73 4.50 -23.74
CA GLY A 114 8.34 4.91 -23.95
C GLY A 114 7.39 3.72 -24.09
N PHE A 115 6.09 3.96 -23.93
CA PHE A 115 5.05 2.94 -24.18
C PHE A 115 5.07 2.44 -25.63
N SER A 116 5.37 3.32 -26.60
CA SER A 116 5.51 2.96 -28.02
C SER A 116 6.56 1.88 -28.27
N ASN A 117 7.60 1.82 -27.44
CA ASN A 117 8.73 0.91 -27.60
C ASN A 117 8.59 -0.33 -26.70
N PHE A 118 7.48 -0.47 -25.98
CA PHE A 118 7.21 -1.60 -25.11
C PHE A 118 6.34 -2.63 -25.83
N ILE A 119 6.89 -3.81 -26.11
CA ILE A 119 6.15 -4.86 -26.80
C ILE A 119 5.18 -5.54 -25.83
N VAL A 120 3.89 -5.44 -26.13
CA VAL A 120 2.81 -6.03 -25.32
C VAL A 120 2.51 -7.45 -25.77
N GLY A 121 2.52 -8.39 -24.82
CA GLY A 121 2.15 -9.78 -24.99
C GLY A 121 1.27 -10.27 -23.82
N PRO A 122 0.74 -11.51 -23.87
CA PRO A 122 -0.15 -12.04 -22.82
C PRO A 122 0.44 -11.95 -21.41
N ALA A 123 1.74 -12.21 -21.27
CA ALA A 123 2.44 -12.23 -19.97
C ALA A 123 2.65 -10.84 -19.33
N ASN A 124 2.63 -9.75 -20.11
CA ASN A 124 2.89 -8.40 -19.62
C ASN A 124 1.72 -7.42 -19.85
N ARG A 125 0.62 -7.90 -20.46
CA ARG A 125 -0.57 -7.10 -20.80
C ARG A 125 -1.16 -6.39 -19.58
N LEU A 126 -1.29 -7.10 -18.46
CA LEU A 126 -1.83 -6.54 -17.23
C LEU A 126 -0.96 -5.38 -16.70
N ALA A 127 0.34 -5.60 -16.60
CA ALA A 127 1.30 -4.60 -16.14
C ALA A 127 1.32 -3.37 -17.05
N HIS A 128 1.28 -3.58 -18.38
CA HIS A 128 1.20 -2.50 -19.35
C HIS A 128 -0.10 -1.69 -19.22
N ALA A 129 -1.25 -2.35 -19.11
CA ALA A 129 -2.55 -1.68 -18.97
C ALA A 129 -2.63 -0.87 -17.67
N ALA A 130 -2.14 -1.42 -16.56
CA ALA A 130 -2.07 -0.71 -15.28
C ALA A 130 -1.16 0.53 -15.37
N ALA A 131 0.03 0.37 -15.98
CA ALA A 131 0.96 1.48 -16.20
C ALA A 131 0.35 2.59 -17.08
N LEU A 132 -0.36 2.23 -18.15
CA LEU A 132 -1.04 3.18 -19.01
C LEU A 132 -2.12 3.97 -18.26
N SER A 133 -2.95 3.28 -17.46
CA SER A 133 -4.00 3.89 -16.65
C SER A 133 -3.45 4.91 -15.65
N VAL A 134 -2.32 4.59 -15.02
CA VAL A 134 -1.61 5.54 -14.13
C VAL A 134 -1.03 6.72 -14.90
N ALA A 135 -0.46 6.50 -16.09
CA ALA A 135 0.07 7.59 -16.90
C ALA A 135 -1.03 8.55 -17.40
N GLU A 136 -2.22 8.02 -17.72
CA GLU A 136 -3.34 8.81 -18.19
C GLU A 136 -3.98 9.67 -17.11
N ARG A 137 -4.13 9.11 -15.90
CA ARG A 137 -4.75 9.76 -14.73
C ARG A 137 -3.89 9.51 -13.47
N PRO A 138 -2.75 10.20 -13.32
CA PRO A 138 -1.85 9.97 -12.19
C PRO A 138 -2.53 10.22 -10.85
N GLY A 139 -2.52 9.21 -9.98
CA GLY A 139 -3.12 9.26 -8.64
C GLY A 139 -4.59 8.86 -8.54
N HIS A 140 -5.28 8.58 -9.65
CA HIS A 140 -6.70 8.21 -9.64
C HIS A 140 -6.97 6.72 -9.82
N ALA A 141 -6.43 6.12 -10.88
CA ALA A 141 -6.73 4.72 -11.19
C ALA A 141 -6.08 3.76 -10.19
N TYR A 142 -4.81 4.03 -9.86
CA TYR A 142 -4.03 3.27 -8.89
C TYR A 142 -3.09 4.22 -8.16
N ASN A 143 -3.07 4.11 -6.83
CA ASN A 143 -2.11 4.81 -5.98
C ASN A 143 -1.91 4.02 -4.67
N PRO A 144 -0.77 3.32 -4.48
CA PRO A 144 0.36 3.20 -5.40
C PRO A 144 0.14 2.19 -6.54
N LEU A 145 0.98 2.24 -7.57
CA LEU A 145 1.16 1.16 -8.54
C LEU A 145 2.44 0.39 -8.20
N PHE A 146 2.30 -0.92 -7.94
CA PHE A 146 3.42 -1.80 -7.62
C PHE A 146 3.66 -2.82 -8.74
N LEU A 147 4.84 -2.79 -9.36
CA LEU A 147 5.23 -3.70 -10.43
C LEU A 147 6.31 -4.68 -9.93
N TYR A 148 6.05 -5.98 -10.03
CA TYR A 148 6.99 -7.04 -9.64
C TYR A 148 7.17 -8.08 -10.75
N GLY A 149 8.28 -8.82 -10.70
CA GLY A 149 8.65 -9.82 -11.69
C GLY A 149 10.16 -10.04 -11.75
N GLY A 150 10.59 -11.10 -12.45
CA GLY A 150 12.01 -11.43 -12.65
C GLY A 150 12.83 -10.34 -13.35
N VAL A 151 14.14 -10.55 -13.41
CA VAL A 151 15.07 -9.64 -14.11
C VAL A 151 14.74 -9.56 -15.60
N GLY A 152 14.92 -8.40 -16.22
CA GLY A 152 14.69 -8.23 -17.67
C GLY A 152 13.23 -8.19 -18.13
N LEU A 153 12.23 -8.35 -17.24
CA LEU A 153 10.81 -8.37 -17.63
C LEU A 153 10.17 -6.98 -17.86
N GLY A 154 10.97 -5.92 -17.99
CA GLY A 154 10.47 -4.60 -18.38
C GLY A 154 9.94 -3.71 -17.24
N LYS A 155 10.14 -4.07 -15.96
CA LYS A 155 9.74 -3.24 -14.80
C LYS A 155 10.27 -1.80 -14.89
N THR A 156 11.58 -1.66 -15.13
CA THR A 156 12.24 -0.36 -15.26
C THR A 156 11.76 0.39 -16.49
N HIS A 157 11.50 -0.32 -17.61
CA HIS A 157 10.96 0.29 -18.83
C HIS A 157 9.58 0.90 -18.57
N LEU A 158 8.65 0.13 -17.97
CA LEU A 158 7.31 0.61 -17.67
C LEU A 158 7.32 1.81 -16.72
N MET A 159 8.18 1.80 -15.70
CA MET A 159 8.33 2.93 -14.77
C MET A 159 8.76 4.21 -15.51
N HIS A 160 9.73 4.13 -16.41
CA HIS A 160 10.15 5.25 -17.23
C HIS A 160 9.09 5.69 -18.24
N ALA A 161 8.36 4.73 -18.84
CA ALA A 161 7.29 5.02 -19.79
C ALA A 161 6.17 5.84 -19.14
N ILE A 162 5.81 5.52 -17.89
CA ILE A 162 4.88 6.34 -17.10
C ILE A 162 5.42 7.75 -16.94
N GLY A 163 6.67 7.90 -16.47
CA GLY A 163 7.30 9.21 -16.28
C GLY A 163 7.33 10.05 -17.56
N ASN A 164 7.77 9.47 -18.67
CA ASN A 164 7.85 10.13 -19.98
C ASN A 164 6.46 10.55 -20.50
N ALA A 165 5.45 9.69 -20.34
CA ALA A 165 4.08 10.00 -20.74
C ALA A 165 3.48 11.12 -19.88
N VAL A 166 3.70 11.10 -18.57
CA VAL A 166 3.23 12.15 -17.66
C VAL A 166 3.94 13.47 -17.93
N ALA A 167 5.25 13.45 -18.19
CA ALA A 167 6.03 14.64 -18.54
C ALA A 167 5.50 15.30 -19.82
N SER A 168 5.16 14.49 -20.82
CA SER A 168 4.64 14.97 -22.10
C SER A 168 3.21 15.50 -21.99
N LYS A 169 2.34 14.81 -21.22
CA LYS A 169 0.90 15.15 -21.11
C LYS A 169 0.61 16.24 -20.07
N PHE A 170 1.42 16.33 -19.02
CA PHE A 170 1.20 17.24 -17.90
C PHE A 170 2.47 18.07 -17.59
N PRO A 171 2.79 19.10 -18.40
CA PRO A 171 4.04 19.87 -18.26
C PRO A 171 4.22 20.60 -16.92
N ARG A 172 3.13 20.83 -16.19
CA ARG A 172 3.14 21.48 -14.86
C ARG A 172 3.32 20.51 -13.70
N LYS A 173 3.26 19.19 -13.93
CA LYS A 173 3.44 18.20 -12.87
C LYS A 173 4.93 17.98 -12.61
N ARG A 174 5.30 17.90 -11.34
CA ARG A 174 6.65 17.55 -10.91
C ARG A 174 6.78 16.04 -10.87
N ILE A 175 7.83 15.52 -11.51
CA ILE A 175 8.09 14.09 -11.64
C ILE A 175 9.45 13.82 -11.00
N LEU A 176 9.53 12.77 -10.20
CA LEU A 176 10.77 12.30 -9.58
C LEU A 176 10.96 10.83 -9.92
N TYR A 177 12.18 10.48 -10.33
CA TYR A 177 12.62 9.11 -10.50
C TYR A 177 13.87 8.89 -9.65
N ALA A 178 13.86 7.85 -8.83
CA ALA A 178 14.98 7.45 -8.00
C ALA A 178 15.00 5.93 -7.85
N THR A 179 16.21 5.36 -7.74
CA THR A 179 16.37 3.98 -7.28
C THR A 179 16.24 3.93 -5.76
N SER A 180 15.84 2.78 -5.21
CA SER A 180 15.82 2.58 -3.75
C SER A 180 17.18 2.84 -3.12
N GLU A 181 18.27 2.46 -3.80
CA GLU A 181 19.65 2.73 -3.36
C GLU A 181 19.93 4.24 -3.28
N LYS A 182 19.58 5.00 -4.33
CA LYS A 182 19.75 6.46 -4.32
C LYS A 182 18.95 7.10 -3.20
N PHE A 183 17.69 6.69 -3.03
CA PHE A 183 16.84 7.20 -1.96
C PHE A 183 17.44 6.93 -0.57
N THR A 184 17.91 5.69 -0.33
CA THR A 184 18.55 5.33 0.94
C THR A 184 19.82 6.14 1.19
N ASN A 185 20.66 6.33 0.18
CA ASN A 185 21.90 7.11 0.31
C ASN A 185 21.59 8.60 0.58
N ASP A 186 20.67 9.18 -0.17
CA ASP A 186 20.24 10.57 0.02
C ASP A 186 19.64 10.76 1.44
N PHE A 187 18.86 9.79 1.93
CA PHE A 187 18.31 9.79 3.28
C PHE A 187 19.40 9.71 4.36
N ILE A 188 20.35 8.78 4.25
CA ILE A 188 21.46 8.64 5.21
C ILE A 188 22.29 9.91 5.27
N ASN A 189 22.62 10.50 4.12
CA ASN A 189 23.40 11.73 4.06
C ASN A 189 22.64 12.90 4.71
N SER A 190 21.33 13.02 4.48
CA SER A 190 20.51 14.08 5.08
C SER A 190 20.47 14.05 6.61
N ILE A 191 20.61 12.87 7.22
CA ILE A 191 20.67 12.72 8.68
C ILE A 191 22.07 13.04 9.21
N ARG A 192 23.13 12.72 8.45
CA ARG A 192 24.52 12.98 8.86
C ARG A 192 24.92 14.46 8.78
N GLU A 193 24.25 15.23 7.93
CA GLU A 193 24.49 16.66 7.72
C GLU A 193 23.65 17.56 8.65
N GLN A 194 22.84 16.97 9.55
CA GLN A 194 22.16 17.64 10.66
C GLN A 194 22.97 17.54 11.95
#